data_AF-A0AAX3BDE1-F1
#
_entry.id   AF-A0AAX3BDE1-F1
#
_cell.length_a   1.000
_cell.length_b   1.000
_cell.length_c   1.000
_cell.angle_alpha   90.00
_cell.angle_beta   90.00
_cell.angle_gamma   90.00
#
_symmetry.space_group_name_H-M   'P 1'
#
loop_
_entity.id
_entity.type
_entity.pdbx_description
1 polymer ?
#
loop_
_entity_poly.entity_id
_entity_poly.type
_entity_poly.pdbx_seq_one_letter_code
_entity_poly.pdbx_strand_id
1 'polypeptide(L)'
;MRKRWGCWNTELMHGLIIPVTKQYLRQRLGKSEDENIEVGVAYPLVKNILGVSIEEGTLRLFHVQERFLLAMLQDLIGLEKHADGWRCIGANDIVTVEHWAKRLDLEPVDVQSAEGYAINHELVEWISQPFSGIQIKYRSARSRLLVMYYLFFLISHGEYYIIIEQIS
;
A
#
# COMPACT_ATOMS: atom_id res chain seq x y z
N MET A 1 7.08 6.02 25.91
CA MET A 1 8.30 6.27 25.11
C MET A 1 8.08 5.72 23.71
N ARG A 2 8.09 6.54 22.65
CA ARG A 2 8.05 6.02 21.27
C ARG A 2 9.38 5.30 21.02
N LYS A 3 9.34 3.99 20.73
CA LYS A 3 10.52 3.24 20.26
C LYS A 3 11.09 4.01 19.06
N ARG A 4 12.39 4.33 19.08
CA ARG A 4 13.04 4.97 17.92
C ARG A 4 13.15 3.93 16.81
N TRP A 5 12.25 4.03 15.82
CA TRP A 5 12.39 3.32 14.56
C TRP A 5 13.68 3.79 13.86
N GLY A 6 14.25 2.95 13.01
CA GLY A 6 15.14 3.43 11.96
C GLY A 6 14.43 4.52 11.14
N CYS A 7 15.17 5.54 10.72
CA CYS A 7 14.63 6.59 9.87
C CYS A 7 14.63 6.09 8.43
N TRP A 8 13.47 6.10 7.78
CA TRP A 8 13.42 5.87 6.34
C TRP A 8 14.21 6.96 5.61
N ASN A 9 14.92 6.56 4.57
CA ASN A 9 15.56 7.46 3.63
C ASN A 9 15.47 6.87 2.22
N THR A 10 15.83 7.65 1.21
CA THR A 10 15.75 7.26 -0.20
C THR A 10 16.53 5.98 -0.49
N GLU A 11 17.73 5.83 0.11
CA GLU A 11 18.59 4.66 -0.09
C GLU A 11 17.94 3.38 0.44
N LEU A 12 17.42 3.39 1.68
CA LEU A 12 16.71 2.27 2.28
C LEU A 12 15.43 1.93 1.51
N MET A 13 14.69 2.96 1.10
CA MET A 13 13.48 2.78 0.30
C MET A 13 13.79 2.09 -1.04
N HIS A 14 14.82 2.54 -1.76
CA HIS A 14 15.23 1.92 -3.03
C HIS A 14 15.81 0.52 -2.84
N GLY A 15 16.43 0.25 -1.69
CA GLY A 15 16.93 -1.10 -1.35
C GLY A 15 15.81 -2.09 -1.01
N LEU A 16 14.70 -1.61 -0.45
CA LEU A 16 13.57 -2.46 -0.02
C LEU A 16 12.44 -2.55 -1.05
N ILE A 17 12.30 -1.58 -1.96
CA ILE A 17 11.28 -1.58 -3.01
C ILE A 17 11.88 -2.04 -4.33
N ILE A 18 11.31 -3.11 -4.89
CA ILE A 18 11.81 -3.71 -6.13
C ILE A 18 11.60 -2.72 -7.30
N PRO A 19 12.67 -2.32 -8.01
CA PRO A 19 12.53 -1.49 -9.20
C PRO A 19 11.92 -2.29 -10.35
N VAL A 20 11.08 -1.64 -11.16
CA VAL A 20 10.47 -2.22 -12.36
C VAL A 20 10.88 -1.48 -13.61
N THR A 21 10.87 -2.17 -14.75
CA THR A 21 11.24 -1.57 -16.04
C THR A 21 10.10 -0.72 -16.60
N LYS A 22 10.43 0.31 -17.39
CA LYS A 22 9.42 1.07 -18.17
C LYS A 22 8.57 0.18 -19.07
N GLN A 23 9.17 -0.87 -19.63
CA GLN A 23 8.47 -1.84 -20.44
C GLN A 23 7.44 -2.62 -19.62
N TYR A 24 7.79 -3.03 -18.40
CA TYR A 24 6.87 -3.67 -17.46
C TYR A 24 5.66 -2.78 -17.18
N LEU A 25 5.88 -1.52 -16.82
CA LEU A 25 4.79 -0.57 -16.57
C LEU A 25 3.93 -0.35 -17.83
N ARG A 26 4.53 -0.08 -19.00
CA ARG A 26 3.79 0.14 -20.25
C ARG A 26 2.93 -1.05 -20.69
N GLN A 27 3.46 -2.27 -20.52
CA GLN A 27 2.73 -3.49 -20.85
C GLN A 27 1.53 -3.72 -19.93
N ARG A 28 1.57 -3.17 -18.71
CA ARG A 28 0.56 -3.41 -17.67
C ARG A 28 -0.47 -2.28 -17.53
N LEU A 29 -0.04 -1.03 -17.75
CA LEU A 29 -0.88 0.16 -17.64
C LEU A 29 -1.62 0.51 -18.93
N GLY A 30 -1.26 -0.14 -20.04
CA GLY A 30 -1.76 0.26 -21.36
C GLY A 30 -1.16 1.59 -21.81
N LYS A 31 -1.60 2.09 -22.97
CA LYS A 31 -1.12 3.37 -23.54
C LYS A 31 -1.79 4.61 -22.91
N SER A 32 -2.49 4.47 -21.80
CA SER A 32 -3.21 5.59 -21.20
C SER A 32 -2.24 6.50 -20.45
N GLU A 33 -2.25 7.78 -20.80
CA GLU A 33 -1.46 8.84 -20.14
C GLU A 33 -2.18 9.44 -18.91
N ASP A 34 -3.35 8.91 -18.52
CA ASP A 34 -4.11 9.40 -17.37
C ASP A 34 -3.57 8.89 -16.03
N GLU A 35 -3.37 9.83 -15.09
CA GLU A 35 -2.77 9.61 -13.77
C GLU A 35 -3.67 8.84 -12.77
N ASN A 36 -4.93 8.55 -13.12
CA ASN A 36 -5.85 7.72 -12.34
C ASN A 36 -6.65 6.80 -13.28
N ILE A 37 -6.19 5.57 -13.47
CA ILE A 37 -6.97 4.56 -14.20
C ILE A 37 -7.90 3.89 -13.18
N GLU A 38 -9.14 4.35 -13.09
CA GLU A 38 -10.19 3.62 -12.38
C GLU A 38 -10.73 2.52 -13.30
N VAL A 39 -10.30 1.27 -13.07
CA VAL A 39 -10.78 0.13 -13.85
C VAL A 39 -12.15 -0.28 -13.33
N GLY A 40 -13.17 0.52 -13.67
CA GLY A 40 -14.57 0.14 -13.54
C GLY A 40 -14.99 -0.76 -14.71
N VAL A 41 -15.97 -1.63 -14.48
CA VAL A 41 -16.55 -2.64 -15.39
C VAL A 41 -15.86 -4.00 -15.27
N ALA A 42 -16.68 -5.05 -15.19
CA ALA A 42 -16.30 -6.47 -15.23
C ALA A 42 -15.27 -6.76 -16.32
N TYR A 43 -14.00 -6.60 -15.96
CA TYR A 43 -12.89 -7.04 -16.78
C TYR A 43 -12.82 -8.55 -16.65
N PRO A 44 -12.77 -9.31 -17.76
CA PRO A 44 -12.25 -10.68 -17.71
C PRO A 44 -10.78 -10.53 -17.29
N LEU A 45 -10.54 -10.57 -15.99
CA LEU A 45 -9.32 -10.19 -15.28
C LEU A 45 -8.21 -11.24 -15.44
N VAL A 46 -8.03 -11.73 -16.66
CA VAL A 46 -6.79 -12.40 -17.06
C VAL A 46 -5.86 -11.33 -17.62
N LYS A 47 -5.19 -10.59 -16.73
CA LYS A 47 -3.82 -10.03 -16.94
C LYS A 47 -3.27 -9.20 -15.76
N ASN A 48 -3.45 -9.71 -14.54
CA ASN A 48 -2.32 -10.18 -13.75
C ASN A 48 -1.16 -9.17 -13.48
N ILE A 49 -1.42 -7.91 -13.11
CA ILE A 49 -0.36 -6.91 -12.88
C ILE A 49 0.67 -7.39 -11.83
N LEU A 50 0.32 -8.35 -10.96
CA LEU A 50 1.19 -8.85 -9.87
C LEU A 50 1.12 -10.37 -9.58
N GLY A 51 0.37 -11.19 -10.31
CA GLY A 51 0.17 -12.62 -9.98
C GLY A 51 -1.22 -12.97 -9.44
N VAL A 52 -2.09 -11.98 -9.19
CA VAL A 52 -3.34 -12.16 -8.43
C VAL A 52 -4.55 -12.21 -9.38
N SER A 53 -5.34 -13.27 -9.26
CA SER A 53 -6.68 -13.38 -9.86
C SER A 53 -7.67 -12.65 -8.96
N ILE A 54 -8.24 -11.55 -9.45
CA ILE A 54 -9.25 -10.78 -8.72
C ILE A 54 -10.62 -11.23 -9.26
N GLU A 55 -11.41 -11.89 -8.42
CA GLU A 55 -12.79 -12.27 -8.77
C GLU A 55 -13.74 -11.06 -8.65
N GLU A 56 -13.51 -10.15 -7.69
CA GLU A 56 -14.17 -8.84 -7.53
C GLU A 56 -13.19 -7.84 -6.84
N GLY A 57 -12.98 -6.64 -7.39
CA GLY A 57 -12.08 -5.64 -6.78
C GLY A 57 -11.84 -4.40 -7.66
N THR A 58 -11.34 -3.32 -7.07
CA THR A 58 -10.88 -2.13 -7.81
C THR A 58 -9.34 -2.06 -7.79
N LEU A 59 -8.75 -1.71 -8.93
CA LEU A 59 -7.32 -1.43 -9.04
C LEU A 59 -7.15 0.04 -9.38
N ARG A 60 -6.35 0.74 -8.58
CA ARG A 60 -6.01 2.15 -8.77
C ARG A 60 -4.49 2.29 -8.88
N LEU A 61 -4.02 3.06 -9.86
CA LEU A 61 -2.61 3.45 -9.95
C LEU A 61 -2.50 4.93 -9.60
N PHE A 62 -1.56 5.26 -8.73
CA PHE A 62 -1.19 6.63 -8.40
C PHE A 62 0.26 6.88 -8.78
N HIS A 63 0.52 7.91 -9.57
CA HIS A 63 1.85 8.50 -9.67
C HIS A 63 2.07 9.43 -8.46
N VAL A 64 3.16 9.22 -7.73
CA VAL A 64 3.43 9.97 -6.49
C VAL A 64 4.84 10.56 -6.48
N GLN A 65 5.02 11.61 -5.69
CA GLN A 65 6.34 12.17 -5.44
C GLN A 65 7.09 11.30 -4.41
N GLU A 66 8.41 11.23 -4.52
CA GLU A 66 9.28 10.50 -3.58
C GLU A 66 8.95 10.80 -2.11
N ARG A 67 8.81 12.09 -1.78
CA ARG A 67 8.50 12.58 -0.43
C ARG A 67 7.16 12.04 0.12
N PHE A 68 6.21 11.75 -0.77
CA PHE A 68 4.91 11.19 -0.38
C PHE A 68 5.08 9.73 0.03
N LEU A 69 5.79 8.94 -0.78
CA LEU A 69 6.08 7.54 -0.49
C LEU A 69 6.92 7.40 0.79
N LEU A 70 7.97 8.21 0.95
CA LEU A 70 8.78 8.23 2.17
C LEU A 70 7.96 8.60 3.42
N ALA A 71 7.09 9.61 3.34
CA ALA A 71 6.23 9.97 4.46
C ALA A 71 5.28 8.82 4.83
N MET A 72 4.70 8.16 3.84
CA MET A 72 3.83 7.01 4.06
C MET A 72 4.55 5.86 4.74
N LEU A 73 5.73 5.51 4.26
CA LEU A 73 6.56 4.47 4.87
C LEU A 73 6.97 4.87 6.30
N GLN A 74 7.33 6.13 6.52
CA GLN A 74 7.75 6.63 7.84
C GLN A 74 6.64 6.58 8.90
N ASP A 75 5.40 6.76 8.48
CA ASP A 75 4.22 6.71 9.34
C ASP A 75 3.70 5.29 9.53
N LEU A 76 3.62 4.51 8.44
CA LEU A 76 2.97 3.21 8.42
C LEU A 76 3.90 2.03 8.70
N ILE A 77 5.21 2.17 8.51
CA ILE A 77 6.18 1.07 8.65
C ILE A 77 7.39 1.51 9.50
N GLY A 78 7.54 0.89 10.66
CA GLY A 78 8.76 0.97 11.46
C GLY A 78 9.87 0.07 10.92
N LEU A 79 11.11 0.53 11.09
CA LEU A 79 12.30 -0.26 10.78
C LEU A 79 13.01 -0.64 12.08
N GLU A 80 13.17 -1.94 12.32
CA GLU A 80 14.02 -2.47 13.40
C GLU A 80 15.25 -3.16 12.78
N LYS A 81 16.46 -2.79 13.25
CA LYS A 81 17.71 -3.38 12.77
C LYS A 81 17.99 -4.67 13.55
N HIS A 82 18.12 -5.78 12.83
CA HIS A 82 18.51 -7.07 13.36
C HIS A 82 19.85 -7.53 12.77
N ALA A 83 20.38 -8.67 13.23
CA ALA A 83 21.67 -9.20 12.78
C ALA A 83 21.63 -9.64 11.29
N ASP A 84 20.45 -10.02 10.80
CA ASP A 84 20.16 -10.54 9.46
C ASP A 84 19.70 -9.44 8.47
N GLY A 85 19.47 -8.21 8.94
CA GLY A 85 19.02 -7.09 8.12
C GLY A 85 18.00 -6.19 8.82
N TRP A 86 17.22 -5.46 8.04
CA TRP A 86 16.12 -4.65 8.54
C TRP A 86 14.83 -5.45 8.56
N ARG A 87 14.06 -5.33 9.65
CA ARG A 87 12.69 -5.83 9.74
C ARG A 87 11.72 -4.67 9.67
N CYS A 88 10.72 -4.84 8.83
CA CYS A 88 9.62 -3.89 8.67
C CYS A 88 8.50 -4.26 9.66
N ILE A 89 8.01 -3.29 10.42
CA ILE A 89 6.99 -3.46 11.45
C ILE A 89 5.83 -2.55 11.09
N GLY A 90 4.65 -3.12 10.88
CA GLY A 90 3.47 -2.33 10.56
C GLY A 90 3.01 -1.45 11.71
N ALA A 91 2.53 -0.26 11.35
CA ALA A 91 1.79 0.59 12.26
C ALA A 91 0.53 -0.14 12.73
N ASN A 92 0.26 0.05 14.01
CA ASN A 92 -0.88 -0.56 14.67
C ASN A 92 -1.68 0.51 15.42
N ASP A 93 -1.76 1.68 14.79
CA ASP A 93 -2.47 2.87 15.26
C ASP A 93 -3.52 3.27 14.21
N ILE A 94 -4.79 3.23 14.61
CA ILE A 94 -5.91 3.48 13.69
C ILE A 94 -5.95 4.91 13.19
N VAL A 95 -5.44 5.88 13.95
CA VAL A 95 -5.41 7.30 13.57
C VAL A 95 -4.47 7.52 12.39
N THR A 96 -3.30 6.87 12.41
CA THR A 96 -2.34 6.88 11.30
C THR A 96 -2.94 6.23 10.05
N VAL A 97 -3.67 5.11 10.21
CA VAL A 97 -4.37 4.45 9.10
C VAL A 97 -5.47 5.33 8.52
N GLU A 98 -6.30 5.96 9.35
CA GLU A 98 -7.35 6.91 8.93
C GLU A 98 -6.75 8.07 8.13
N HIS A 99 -5.64 8.64 8.61
CA HIS A 99 -4.94 9.72 7.93
C HIS A 99 -4.57 9.33 6.49
N TRP A 100 -3.95 8.17 6.31
CA TRP A 100 -3.51 7.71 4.99
C TRP A 100 -4.65 7.22 4.10
N ALA A 101 -5.66 6.55 4.66
CA ALA A 101 -6.87 6.18 3.94
C ALA A 101 -7.56 7.40 3.33
N LYS A 102 -7.65 8.51 4.07
CA LYS A 102 -8.18 9.78 3.55
C LYS A 102 -7.31 10.38 2.46
N ARG A 103 -5.97 10.34 2.60
CA ARG A 103 -5.04 10.90 1.58
C ARG A 103 -5.04 10.13 0.27
N LEU A 104 -5.36 8.84 0.32
CA LEU A 104 -5.43 7.94 -0.83
C LEU A 104 -6.87 7.77 -1.37
N ASP A 105 -7.83 8.53 -0.84
CA ASP A 105 -9.25 8.47 -1.19
C ASP A 105 -9.85 7.05 -1.08
N LEU A 106 -9.49 6.33 -0.01
CA LEU A 106 -10.03 5.01 0.32
C LEU A 106 -11.35 5.13 1.11
N GLU A 107 -12.01 4.00 1.35
CA GLU A 107 -13.21 3.99 2.19
C GLU A 107 -12.94 4.59 3.58
N PRO A 108 -13.86 5.42 4.11
CA PRO A 108 -13.68 6.04 5.43
C PRO A 108 -13.50 4.98 6.52
N VAL A 109 -12.56 5.21 7.44
CA VAL A 109 -12.25 4.29 8.55
C VAL A 109 -13.25 4.45 9.69
N ASP A 110 -13.77 3.35 10.23
CA ASP A 110 -14.63 3.33 11.41
C ASP A 110 -13.80 3.35 12.71
N VAL A 111 -13.30 4.53 13.06
CA VAL A 111 -12.43 4.73 14.25
C VAL A 111 -13.12 4.31 15.56
N GLN A 112 -14.44 4.53 15.67
CA GLN A 112 -15.21 4.20 16.89
C GLN A 112 -15.32 2.69 17.12
N SER A 113 -15.44 1.91 16.05
CA SER A 113 -15.53 0.45 16.15
C SER A 113 -14.17 -0.23 16.39
N ALA A 114 -13.06 0.47 16.16
CA ALA A 114 -11.71 -0.07 16.28
C ALA A 114 -11.30 -0.34 17.74
N GLU A 115 -11.90 0.34 18.71
CA GLU A 115 -11.62 0.14 20.14
C GLU A 115 -12.13 -1.21 20.69
N GLY A 116 -13.00 -1.92 19.96
CA GLY A 116 -13.66 -3.15 20.43
C GLY A 116 -13.23 -4.46 19.74
N TYR A 117 -12.34 -4.42 18.75
CA TYR A 117 -11.97 -5.61 17.97
C TYR A 117 -10.53 -6.07 18.21
N ALA A 118 -10.32 -7.39 18.23
CA ALA A 118 -9.02 -8.07 18.20
C ALA A 118 -8.21 -7.83 16.89
N ILE A 119 -8.56 -6.78 16.11
CA ILE A 119 -7.89 -6.34 14.88
C ILE A 119 -6.66 -5.47 15.22
N ASN A 120 -6.51 -5.05 16.47
CA ASN A 120 -5.39 -4.24 16.99
C ASN A 120 -4.03 -4.98 17.04
N HIS A 121 -3.75 -5.94 16.16
CA HIS A 121 -2.40 -6.50 16.04
C HIS A 121 -1.86 -6.49 14.60
N GLU A 122 -2.70 -6.19 13.59
CA GLU A 122 -2.34 -6.33 12.17
C GLU A 122 -3.03 -5.26 11.30
N LEU A 123 -3.09 -4.00 11.77
CA LEU A 123 -3.66 -2.91 10.95
C LEU A 123 -2.85 -2.66 9.68
N VAL A 124 -1.53 -2.77 9.79
CA VAL A 124 -0.60 -2.66 8.66
C VAL A 124 0.35 -3.85 8.69
N GLU A 125 0.69 -4.37 7.52
CA GLU A 125 1.71 -5.41 7.36
C GLU A 125 2.62 -5.06 6.17
N TRP A 126 3.92 -5.28 6.30
CA TRP A 126 4.85 -5.16 5.17
C TRP A 126 4.87 -6.44 4.35
N ILE A 127 4.74 -6.30 3.04
CA ILE A 127 4.83 -7.40 2.08
C ILE A 127 6.11 -7.21 1.27
N SER A 128 6.83 -8.31 1.04
CA SER A 128 8.14 -8.27 0.35
C SER A 128 8.23 -9.16 -0.89
N GLN A 129 7.19 -9.95 -1.23
CA GLN A 129 7.19 -10.82 -2.40
C GLN A 129 5.77 -10.96 -3.01
N PRO A 130 5.62 -10.99 -4.35
CA PRO A 130 6.66 -10.77 -5.37
C PRO A 130 7.05 -9.29 -5.55
N PHE A 131 6.30 -8.37 -4.93
CA PHE A 131 6.57 -6.94 -4.90
C PHE A 131 6.52 -6.43 -3.47
N SER A 132 7.24 -5.34 -3.24
CA SER A 132 7.22 -4.66 -1.96
C SER A 132 5.96 -3.82 -1.83
N GLY A 133 5.30 -3.89 -0.69
CA GLY A 133 4.06 -3.18 -0.45
C GLY A 133 3.64 -3.22 0.99
N ILE A 134 2.46 -2.67 1.25
CA ILE A 134 1.80 -2.77 2.55
C ILE A 134 0.38 -3.30 2.40
N GLN A 135 0.00 -4.19 3.31
CA GLN A 135 -1.40 -4.50 3.55
C GLN A 135 -1.93 -3.50 4.56
N ILE A 136 -3.12 -2.95 4.34
CA ILE A 136 -3.85 -2.13 5.31
C ILE A 136 -5.21 -2.79 5.55
N LYS A 137 -5.58 -2.98 6.81
CA LYS A 137 -6.82 -3.65 7.21
C LYS A 137 -7.59 -2.81 8.22
N TYR A 138 -8.85 -2.50 7.92
CA TYR A 138 -9.73 -1.78 8.84
C TYR A 138 -11.21 -2.01 8.53
N ARG A 139 -12.10 -1.62 9.44
CA ARG A 139 -13.54 -1.62 9.18
C ARG A 139 -13.94 -0.31 8.50
N SER A 140 -14.68 -0.39 7.40
CA SER A 140 -15.25 0.77 6.73
C SER A 140 -16.41 1.36 7.53
N ALA A 141 -16.41 2.68 7.74
CA ALA A 141 -17.51 3.39 8.39
C ALA A 141 -18.79 3.41 7.54
N ARG A 142 -18.64 3.27 6.21
CA ARG A 142 -19.75 3.28 5.25
C ARG A 142 -20.48 1.94 5.24
N SER A 143 -19.75 0.84 4.99
CA SER A 143 -20.35 -0.49 4.84
C SER A 143 -20.43 -1.27 6.16
N ARG A 144 -19.66 -0.85 7.18
CA ARG A 144 -19.42 -1.60 8.44
C ARG A 144 -18.77 -2.97 8.20
N LEU A 145 -18.24 -3.22 7.01
CA LEU A 145 -17.49 -4.43 6.68
C LEU A 145 -16.01 -4.24 6.94
N LEU A 146 -15.32 -5.35 7.18
CA LEU A 146 -13.86 -5.38 7.18
C LEU A 146 -13.39 -5.26 5.73
N VAL A 147 -12.55 -4.29 5.46
CA VAL A 147 -11.93 -4.09 4.15
C VAL A 147 -10.43 -4.26 4.27
N MET A 148 -9.83 -4.79 3.22
CA MET A 148 -8.39 -4.97 3.13
C MET A 148 -7.89 -4.34 1.84
N TYR A 149 -6.83 -3.55 1.96
CA TYR A 149 -6.15 -2.92 0.84
C TYR A 149 -4.73 -3.43 0.75
N TYR A 150 -4.28 -3.72 -0.47
CA TYR A 150 -2.88 -3.95 -0.78
C TYR A 150 -2.34 -2.76 -1.56
N LEU A 151 -1.30 -2.13 -1.03
CA LEU A 151 -0.63 -0.98 -1.63
C LEU A 151 0.77 -1.43 -2.06
N PHE A 152 0.95 -1.69 -3.34
CA PHE A 152 2.24 -2.10 -3.91
C PHE A 152 3.02 -0.90 -4.42
N PHE A 153 4.32 -0.88 -4.14
CA PHE A 153 5.19 0.23 -4.51
C PHE A 153 6.06 -0.14 -5.70
N LEU A 154 6.08 0.73 -6.70
CA LEU A 154 6.89 0.55 -7.90
C LEU A 154 7.79 1.77 -8.11
N ILE A 155 9.04 1.51 -8.46
CA ILE A 155 10.03 2.53 -8.82
C ILE A 155 10.51 2.26 -10.24
N SER A 156 10.42 3.26 -11.12
CA SER A 156 10.86 3.15 -12.51
C SER A 156 11.52 4.45 -12.96
N HIS A 157 12.82 4.42 -13.26
CA HIS A 157 13.59 5.58 -13.72
C HIS A 157 13.44 6.86 -12.85
N GLY A 158 13.33 6.68 -11.53
CA GLY A 158 13.15 7.80 -10.59
C GLY A 158 11.69 8.28 -10.45
N GLU A 159 10.75 7.64 -11.13
CA GLU A 159 9.31 7.85 -10.96
C GLU A 159 8.77 6.82 -9.95
N TYR A 160 7.81 7.24 -9.12
CA TYR A 160 7.28 6.44 -8.02
C TYR A 160 5.79 6.22 -8.21
N TYR A 161 5.35 4.99 -8.01
CA TYR A 161 3.95 4.62 -8.17
C TYR A 161 3.45 3.78 -7.00
N ILE A 162 2.18 3.97 -6.67
CA ILE A 162 1.44 3.12 -5.74
C ILE A 162 0.31 2.45 -6.53
N ILE A 163 0.26 1.13 -6.50
CA ILE A 163 -0.90 0.36 -6.97
C ILE A 163 -1.72 -0.03 -5.75
N ILE A 164 -3.00 0.34 -5.74
CA ILE A 164 -3.94 -0.02 -4.68
C ILE A 164 -4.90 -1.06 -5.22
N GLU A 165 -4.98 -2.17 -4.52
CA GLU A 165 -5.97 -3.23 -4.72
C GLU A 165 -6.87 -3.31 -3.49
N GLN A 166 -8.18 -3.30 -3.69
CA GLN A 166 -9.18 -3.49 -2.63
C GLN A 166 -9.76 -4.90 -2.69
N ILE A 167 -9.76 -5.59 -1.55
CA ILE A 167 -10.48 -6.85 -1.34
C ILE A 167 -11.63 -6.58 -0.35
N SER A 168 -12.85 -6.95 -0.79
CA SER A 168 -14.11 -6.73 -0.05
C SER A 168 -14.68 -8.05 0.48
#